data_AF-A0A923PP42-F1
#
_entry.id   AF-A0A923PP42-F1
#
_cell.length_a   1.000
_cell.length_b   1.000
_cell.length_c   1.000
_cell.angle_alpha   90.00
_cell.angle_beta   90.00
_cell.angle_gamma   90.00
#
_symmetry.space_group_name_H-M   'P 1'
#
loop_
_entity.id
_entity.type
_entity.pdbx_description
1 polymer ?
#
loop_
_entity_poly.entity_id
_entity_poly.type
_entity_poly.pdbx_seq_one_letter_code
_entity_poly.pdbx_strand_id
1 'polypeptide(L)'
;MKTPPRLVALFLFTALALWAQTPSTLTLAPATPRPTPLISPEVNADRSVTFRLKATNAKQVTVRGQWTKEPLALNRGDDGVWSVTATVAAGVWEYSFNVDGVAMIDPANSAIKPMREPRTSILHLADVSPQPWDFQNVPHGTVHQHTYFSKALGRPRELWIYTPPAYEKSGATKYPLLVLQHGSGDNEQTWVTHGHAHWIMDSLIAAGRARPMVIVMLDGHPFTPTGMLDPASRGKAMDSFRRELLEDAIPLVEATYRVESDVAQRGSPA
;
A
#
# COMPACT_ATOMS: atom_id res chain seq x y z
N MET A 1 -57.09 -53.17 -52.04
CA MET A 1 -56.36 -52.27 -52.96
C MET A 1 -55.08 -51.82 -52.29
N LYS A 2 -54.03 -51.69 -53.10
CA LYS A 2 -52.59 -51.77 -52.80
C LYS A 2 -52.04 -50.69 -51.85
N THR A 3 -51.15 -51.10 -50.95
CA THR A 3 -50.20 -50.30 -50.16
C THR A 3 -49.04 -49.77 -51.03
N PRO A 4 -48.52 -48.55 -50.76
CA PRO A 4 -47.18 -48.16 -51.21
C PRO A 4 -46.13 -48.40 -50.09
N PRO A 5 -44.85 -48.65 -50.43
CA PRO A 5 -43.82 -48.98 -49.44
C PRO A 5 -43.25 -47.71 -48.81
N ARG A 6 -42.98 -47.75 -47.50
CA ARG A 6 -42.17 -46.73 -46.80
C ARG A 6 -40.77 -47.28 -46.55
N LEU A 7 -39.77 -46.47 -46.91
CA LEU A 7 -38.34 -46.70 -46.77
C LEU A 7 -37.95 -47.15 -45.35
N VAL A 8 -37.10 -48.17 -45.29
CA VAL A 8 -36.34 -48.57 -44.10
C VAL A 8 -35.08 -47.70 -44.02
N ALA A 9 -34.92 -46.94 -42.94
CA ALA A 9 -33.65 -46.31 -42.58
C ALA A 9 -33.03 -47.09 -41.42
N LEU A 10 -31.88 -47.70 -41.68
CA LEU A 10 -31.09 -48.49 -40.74
C LEU A 10 -30.22 -47.53 -39.91
N PHE A 11 -30.48 -47.41 -38.61
CA PHE A 11 -29.57 -46.72 -37.68
C PHE A 11 -28.62 -47.74 -37.04
N LEU A 12 -27.33 -47.61 -37.35
CA LEU A 12 -26.25 -48.32 -36.66
C LEU A 12 -26.10 -47.75 -35.24
N PHE A 13 -26.27 -48.59 -34.22
CA PHE A 13 -25.84 -48.29 -32.85
C PHE A 13 -24.38 -48.76 -32.67
N THR A 14 -23.46 -47.82 -32.50
CA THR A 14 -22.09 -48.11 -32.05
C THR A 14 -22.06 -48.21 -30.52
N ALA A 15 -21.62 -49.36 -30.01
CA ALA A 15 -21.42 -49.59 -28.58
C ALA A 15 -20.11 -48.92 -28.12
N LEU A 16 -20.20 -47.94 -27.21
CA LEU A 16 -19.03 -47.43 -26.48
C LEU A 16 -18.75 -48.37 -25.29
N ALA A 17 -17.56 -48.97 -25.27
CA ALA A 17 -17.06 -49.68 -24.10
C ALA A 17 -16.54 -48.67 -23.06
N LEU A 18 -17.22 -48.55 -21.92
CA LEU A 18 -16.70 -47.83 -20.76
C LEU A 18 -15.64 -48.67 -20.06
N TRP A 19 -14.40 -48.17 -20.00
CA TRP A 19 -13.37 -48.70 -19.11
C TRP A 19 -13.49 -48.01 -17.74
N ALA A 20 -13.74 -48.79 -16.69
CA ALA A 20 -13.72 -48.30 -15.31
C ALA A 20 -12.25 -48.09 -14.88
N GLN A 21 -11.89 -46.86 -14.53
CA GLN A 21 -10.58 -46.56 -13.93
C GLN A 21 -10.65 -46.77 -12.42
N THR A 22 -9.71 -47.52 -11.86
CA THR A 22 -9.57 -47.69 -10.39
C THR A 22 -9.10 -46.37 -9.76
N PRO A 23 -9.70 -45.91 -8.65
CA PRO A 23 -9.29 -44.67 -8.00
C PRO A 23 -7.90 -44.84 -7.39
N SER A 24 -6.92 -44.10 -7.90
CA SER A 24 -5.60 -43.98 -7.28
C SER A 24 -5.73 -43.21 -5.97
N THR A 25 -5.41 -43.85 -4.85
CA THR A 25 -5.23 -43.16 -3.56
C THR A 25 -3.88 -42.43 -3.59
N LEU A 26 -3.93 -41.10 -3.57
CA LEU A 26 -2.74 -40.27 -3.40
C LEU A 26 -2.31 -40.31 -1.93
N THR A 27 -1.23 -41.03 -1.64
CA THR A 27 -0.53 -40.95 -0.36
C THR A 27 0.26 -39.65 -0.31
N LEU A 28 -0.19 -38.65 0.46
CA LEU A 28 0.62 -37.46 0.73
C LEU A 28 1.85 -37.85 1.56
N ALA A 29 3.03 -37.45 1.10
CA ALA A 29 4.26 -37.54 1.90
C ALA A 29 4.11 -36.71 3.20
N PRO A 30 4.77 -37.13 4.31
CA PRO A 30 4.76 -36.36 5.55
C PRO A 30 5.33 -34.96 5.30
N ALA A 31 4.60 -33.93 5.73
CA ALA A 31 5.04 -32.56 5.59
C ALA A 31 6.37 -32.36 6.33
N THR A 32 7.41 -31.95 5.60
CA THR A 32 8.64 -31.49 6.23
C THR A 32 8.32 -30.27 7.11
N PRO A 33 8.95 -30.12 8.29
CA PRO A 33 8.78 -28.92 9.09
C PRO A 33 9.15 -27.70 8.24
N ARG A 34 8.23 -26.73 8.13
CA ARG A 34 8.55 -25.47 7.46
C ARG A 34 9.72 -24.83 8.22
N PRO A 35 10.80 -24.43 7.54
CA PRO A 35 11.87 -23.71 8.20
C PRO A 35 11.29 -22.44 8.84
N THR A 36 11.75 -22.11 10.04
CA THR A 36 11.33 -20.90 10.75
C THR A 36 11.59 -19.69 9.85
N PRO A 37 10.58 -18.82 9.63
CA PRO A 37 10.78 -17.62 8.82
C PRO A 37 11.88 -16.75 9.42
N LEU A 38 12.73 -16.18 8.56
CA LEU A 38 13.69 -15.16 8.98
C LEU A 38 12.90 -13.91 9.38
N ILE A 39 13.12 -13.40 10.60
CA ILE A 39 12.48 -12.17 11.07
C ILE A 39 13.42 -11.00 10.82
N SER A 40 12.97 -10.06 10.00
CA SER A 40 13.63 -8.78 9.77
C SER A 40 12.57 -7.72 9.39
N PRO A 41 12.61 -6.51 9.98
CA PRO A 41 13.43 -6.16 11.14
C PRO A 41 12.86 -6.82 12.40
N GLU A 42 13.72 -7.19 13.36
CA GLU A 42 13.29 -7.65 14.68
C GLU A 42 13.53 -6.54 15.72
N VAL A 43 12.50 -6.19 16.48
CA VAL A 43 12.61 -5.28 17.62
C VAL A 43 12.93 -6.11 18.87
N ASN A 44 14.13 -5.90 19.43
CA ASN A 44 14.61 -6.62 20.60
C ASN A 44 13.97 -6.09 21.90
N ALA A 45 14.13 -6.83 23.00
CA ALA A 45 13.60 -6.46 24.32
C ALA A 45 14.15 -5.12 24.85
N ASP A 46 15.38 -4.76 24.47
CA ASP A 46 16.02 -3.47 24.79
C ASP A 46 15.66 -2.35 23.80
N ARG A 47 14.73 -2.62 22.87
CA ARG A 47 14.28 -1.74 21.78
C ARG A 47 15.33 -1.43 20.71
N SER A 48 16.48 -2.09 20.72
CA SER A 48 17.35 -2.13 19.55
C SER A 48 16.67 -2.90 18.41
N VAL A 49 17.08 -2.63 17.17
CA VAL A 49 16.50 -3.26 15.98
C VAL A 49 17.55 -4.08 15.27
N THR A 50 17.29 -5.38 15.10
CA THR A 50 18.15 -6.28 14.33
C THR A 50 17.60 -6.47 12.93
N PHE A 51 18.41 -6.11 11.93
CA PHE A 51 18.12 -6.32 10.51
C PHE A 51 18.79 -7.60 10.06
N ARG A 52 18.10 -8.43 9.27
CA ARG A 52 18.63 -9.69 8.75
C ARG A 52 18.31 -9.91 7.29
N LEU A 53 19.26 -10.48 6.57
CA LEU A 53 19.08 -10.86 5.16
C LEU A 53 19.82 -12.15 4.84
N LYS A 54 19.13 -13.15 4.28
CA LYS A 54 19.79 -14.37 3.79
C LYS A 54 20.36 -14.13 2.40
N ALA A 55 21.69 -14.13 2.30
CA ALA A 55 22.42 -13.88 1.05
C ALA A 55 23.76 -14.64 1.04
N THR A 56 23.69 -15.96 0.84
CA THR A 56 24.83 -16.88 1.03
C THR A 56 26.07 -16.53 0.20
N ASN A 57 25.87 -16.02 -1.02
CA ASN A 57 26.93 -15.70 -1.98
C ASN A 57 27.30 -14.21 -2.02
N ALA A 58 26.64 -13.37 -1.22
CA ALA A 58 26.97 -11.95 -1.17
C ALA A 58 28.39 -11.75 -0.63
N LYS A 59 29.05 -10.69 -1.09
CA LYS A 59 30.37 -10.28 -0.57
C LYS A 59 30.23 -9.16 0.45
N GLN A 60 29.25 -8.29 0.25
CA GLN A 60 28.94 -7.17 1.12
C GLN A 60 27.43 -6.97 1.20
N VAL A 61 26.94 -6.79 2.42
CA VAL A 61 25.57 -6.36 2.69
C VAL A 61 25.62 -5.15 3.61
N THR A 62 24.87 -4.11 3.26
CA THR A 62 24.65 -2.94 4.13
C THR A 62 23.17 -2.66 4.27
N VAL A 63 22.76 -2.03 5.37
CA VAL A 63 21.42 -1.47 5.56
C VAL A 63 21.52 0.04 5.68
N ARG A 64 20.66 0.75 4.94
CA ARG A 64 20.55 2.21 5.01
C ARG A 64 19.15 2.56 5.47
N GLY A 65 19.05 3.24 6.61
CA GLY A 65 17.80 3.76 7.15
C GLY A 65 17.84 5.27 7.31
N GLN A 66 16.67 5.92 7.33
CA GLN A 66 16.54 7.37 7.52
C GLN A 66 17.05 7.89 8.88
N TRP A 67 17.22 7.01 9.87
CA TRP A 67 17.73 7.34 11.20
C TRP A 67 19.25 7.56 11.26
N THR A 68 19.99 7.24 10.20
CA THR A 68 21.45 7.43 10.13
C THR A 68 21.86 7.99 8.77
N LYS A 69 22.97 8.76 8.76
CA LYS A 69 23.52 9.31 7.52
C LYS A 69 24.20 8.23 6.68
N GLU A 70 25.01 7.40 7.33
CA GLU A 70 25.83 6.39 6.67
C GLU A 70 25.19 4.99 6.76
N PRO A 71 25.30 4.16 5.70
CA PRO A 71 24.87 2.76 5.76
C PRO A 71 25.62 1.96 6.83
N LEU A 72 24.92 1.02 7.47
CA LEU A 72 25.51 0.09 8.43
C LEU A 72 25.88 -1.21 7.71
N ALA A 73 27.12 -1.67 7.87
CA ALA A 73 27.55 -2.97 7.36
C ALA A 73 26.95 -4.12 8.19
N LEU A 74 26.48 -5.16 7.50
CA LEU A 74 26.03 -6.39 8.16
C LEU A 74 27.18 -7.39 8.27
N ASN A 75 27.14 -8.20 9.33
CA ASN A 75 28.07 -9.30 9.55
C ASN A 75 27.46 -10.60 9.03
N ARG A 76 28.25 -11.38 8.28
CA ARG A 76 27.83 -12.67 7.73
C ARG A 76 27.99 -13.77 8.78
N GLY A 77 26.90 -14.48 9.08
CA GLY A 77 26.92 -15.73 9.84
C GLY A 77 27.27 -16.95 8.97
N ASP A 78 27.62 -18.06 9.62
CA ASP A 78 27.98 -19.32 8.94
C ASP A 78 26.81 -19.94 8.16
N ASP A 79 25.59 -19.63 8.55
CA ASP A 79 24.33 -20.04 7.90
C ASP A 79 23.98 -19.20 6.64
N GLY A 80 24.83 -18.23 6.29
CA GLY A 80 24.61 -17.31 5.17
C GLY A 80 23.62 -16.18 5.46
N VAL A 81 23.21 -16.01 6.72
CA VAL A 81 22.41 -14.87 7.17
C VAL A 81 23.33 -13.71 7.56
N TRP A 82 23.09 -12.57 6.94
CA TRP A 82 23.73 -11.31 7.27
C TRP A 82 22.91 -10.61 8.35
N SER A 83 23.56 -10.02 9.35
CA SER A 83 22.85 -9.27 10.40
C SER A 83 23.61 -8.06 10.95
N VAL A 84 22.86 -7.07 11.40
CA VAL A 84 23.37 -5.94 12.20
C VAL A 84 22.28 -5.49 13.17
N THR A 85 22.69 -5.07 14.36
CA THR A 85 21.80 -4.45 15.35
C THR A 85 22.10 -2.96 15.42
N ALA A 86 21.05 -2.14 15.39
CA ALA A 86 21.14 -0.69 15.46
C ALA A 86 20.17 -0.12 16.50
N THR A 87 20.57 0.98 17.12
CA THR A 87 19.67 1.81 17.91
C THR A 87 18.92 2.75 16.98
N VAL A 88 17.58 2.69 17.01
CA VAL A 88 16.70 3.52 16.20
C VAL A 88 15.74 4.24 17.14
N ALA A 89 15.53 5.54 16.95
CA ALA A 89 14.56 6.28 17.73
C ALA A 89 13.12 5.83 17.38
N ALA A 90 12.17 6.00 18.30
CA ALA A 90 10.76 5.75 18.01
C ALA A 90 10.30 6.62 16.83
N GLY A 91 9.43 6.07 15.98
CA GLY A 91 8.96 6.72 14.77
C GLY A 91 8.60 5.74 13.65
N VAL A 92 8.22 6.30 12.51
CA VAL A 92 8.02 5.56 11.26
C VAL A 92 9.16 5.91 10.32
N TRP A 93 9.95 4.92 9.95
CA TRP A 93 11.19 5.09 9.21
C TRP A 93 11.19 4.30 7.92
N GLU A 94 11.90 4.80 6.92
CA GLU A 94 12.22 4.04 5.72
C GLU A 94 13.63 3.43 5.80
N TYR A 95 13.80 2.23 5.26
CA TYR A 95 15.11 1.62 5.06
C TYR A 95 15.18 0.70 3.85
N SER A 96 16.39 0.38 3.40
CA SER A 96 16.66 -0.61 2.37
C SER A 96 18.00 -1.30 2.59
N PHE A 97 18.17 -2.48 2.00
CA PHE A 97 19.45 -3.15 1.91
C PHE A 97 20.19 -2.74 0.65
N ASN A 98 21.51 -2.84 0.69
CA ASN A 98 22.35 -2.92 -0.49
C ASN A 98 23.16 -4.22 -0.44
N VAL A 99 23.03 -5.05 -1.48
CA VAL A 99 23.74 -6.33 -1.63
C VAL A 99 24.63 -6.24 -2.85
N ASP A 100 25.95 -6.20 -2.65
CA ASP A 100 26.94 -6.10 -3.72
C ASP A 100 26.64 -4.99 -4.76
N GLY A 101 26.18 -3.83 -4.29
CA GLY A 101 25.83 -2.68 -5.13
C GLY A 101 24.35 -2.60 -5.54
N VAL A 102 23.56 -3.66 -5.34
CA VAL A 102 22.12 -3.68 -5.67
C VAL A 102 21.30 -3.24 -4.47
N ALA A 103 20.59 -2.12 -4.61
CA ALA A 103 19.61 -1.67 -3.62
C ALA A 103 18.33 -2.51 -3.69
N MET A 104 17.83 -2.96 -2.54
CA MET A 104 16.62 -3.76 -2.46
C MET A 104 15.86 -3.52 -1.15
N ILE A 105 14.55 -3.72 -1.20
CA ILE A 105 13.70 -3.81 0.00
C ILE A 105 14.09 -5.03 0.85
N ASP A 106 13.67 -5.03 2.10
CA ASP A 106 13.75 -6.19 2.97
C ASP A 106 12.69 -7.24 2.58
N PRO A 107 13.08 -8.41 2.05
CA PRO A 107 12.14 -9.42 1.60
C PRO A 107 11.41 -10.14 2.76
N ALA A 108 11.89 -9.98 4.00
CA ALA A 108 11.22 -10.52 5.19
C ALA A 108 10.23 -9.53 5.81
N ASN A 109 10.22 -8.27 5.36
CA ASN A 109 9.30 -7.24 5.85
C ASN A 109 8.21 -6.94 4.81
N SER A 110 6.97 -7.31 5.13
CA SER A 110 5.82 -7.03 4.27
C SER A 110 5.42 -5.55 4.23
N ALA A 111 5.89 -4.74 5.19
CA ALA A 111 5.64 -3.30 5.20
C ALA A 111 6.56 -2.61 4.19
N ILE A 112 6.06 -2.45 2.97
CA ILE A 112 6.76 -1.78 1.87
C ILE A 112 6.16 -0.39 1.69
N LYS A 113 7.00 0.63 1.53
CA LYS A 113 6.49 1.97 1.25
C LYS A 113 5.87 2.00 -0.16
N PRO A 114 4.58 2.36 -0.29
CA PRO A 114 3.95 2.46 -1.59
C PRO A 114 4.50 3.71 -2.28
N MET A 115 5.34 3.45 -3.27
CA MET A 115 5.95 4.44 -4.14
C MET A 115 5.68 4.02 -5.58
N ARG A 116 5.82 4.95 -6.53
CA ARG A 116 5.76 4.62 -7.96
C ARG A 116 6.80 3.57 -8.35
N GLU A 117 7.94 3.60 -7.68
CA GLU A 117 8.99 2.59 -7.71
C GLU A 117 9.30 2.19 -6.26
N PRO A 118 8.77 1.06 -5.77
CA PRO A 118 9.04 0.58 -4.42
C PRO A 118 10.54 0.30 -4.25
N ARG A 119 11.18 1.00 -3.32
CA ARG A 119 12.63 0.98 -3.06
C ARG A 119 12.98 0.87 -1.58
N THR A 120 12.01 1.07 -0.68
CA THR A 120 12.22 1.06 0.77
C THR A 120 11.15 0.25 1.48
N SER A 121 11.56 -0.42 2.54
CA SER A 121 10.72 -1.03 3.56
C SER A 121 10.45 -0.02 4.68
N ILE A 122 9.36 -0.22 5.42
CA ILE A 122 8.94 0.61 6.54
C ILE A 122 9.32 -0.09 7.84
N LEU A 123 9.95 0.64 8.76
CA LEU A 123 10.15 0.28 10.16
C LEU A 123 9.29 1.21 11.01
N HIS A 124 8.22 0.67 11.61
CA HIS A 124 7.46 1.39 12.64
C HIS A 124 7.93 0.93 14.01
N LEU A 125 8.51 1.85 14.79
CA LEU A 125 8.93 1.64 16.16
C LEU A 125 8.08 2.53 17.10
N ALA A 126 7.06 1.95 17.70
CA ALA A 126 6.18 2.66 18.63
C ALA A 126 6.93 3.13 19.89
N ASP A 127 6.60 4.31 20.39
CA ASP A 127 7.23 4.85 21.61
C ASP A 127 6.66 4.19 22.89
N VAL A 128 7.30 4.38 24.04
CA VAL A 128 6.80 3.88 25.33
C VAL A 128 5.48 4.55 25.69
N SER A 129 5.37 5.86 25.42
CA SER A 129 4.11 6.58 25.46
C SER A 129 3.60 6.72 24.03
N PRO A 130 2.42 6.18 23.68
CA PRO A 130 1.92 6.20 22.31
C PRO A 130 1.90 7.61 21.73
N GLN A 131 2.59 7.78 20.61
CA GLN A 131 2.61 9.02 19.85
C GLN A 131 1.41 9.05 18.88
N PRO A 132 1.05 10.20 18.28
CA PRO A 132 -0.11 10.27 17.38
C PRO A 132 -0.03 9.33 16.17
N TRP A 133 1.17 8.93 15.74
CA TRP A 133 1.39 7.95 14.66
C TRP A 133 1.43 6.50 15.14
N ASP A 134 1.21 6.23 16.43
CA ASP A 134 1.07 4.89 16.98
C ASP A 134 -0.41 4.50 17.04
N PHE A 135 -0.69 3.19 16.98
CA PHE A 135 -2.05 2.71 17.21
C PHE A 135 -2.46 2.97 18.67
N GLN A 136 -3.61 3.60 18.87
CA GLN A 136 -4.14 3.94 20.19
C GLN A 136 -5.58 3.42 20.33
N ASN A 137 -6.00 3.12 21.56
CA ASN A 137 -7.38 2.70 21.83
C ASN A 137 -8.33 3.91 21.87
N VAL A 138 -8.57 4.51 20.70
CA VAL A 138 -9.47 5.64 20.47
C VAL A 138 -10.48 5.31 19.37
N PRO A 139 -11.59 6.05 19.23
CA PRO A 139 -12.46 5.89 18.07
C PRO A 139 -11.69 6.09 16.76
N HIS A 140 -11.83 5.15 15.83
CA HIS A 140 -11.12 5.19 14.55
C HIS A 140 -12.04 5.61 13.41
N GLY A 141 -11.48 6.39 12.48
CA GLY A 141 -12.09 6.71 11.20
C GLY A 141 -11.99 5.56 10.20
N THR A 142 -12.45 5.81 8.99
CA THR A 142 -12.40 4.85 7.87
C THR A 142 -11.60 5.43 6.72
N VAL A 143 -10.67 4.64 6.18
CA VAL A 143 -9.96 4.93 4.93
C VAL A 143 -10.67 4.19 3.79
N HIS A 144 -11.08 4.95 2.77
CA HIS A 144 -11.76 4.49 1.56
C HIS A 144 -10.80 4.60 0.39
N GLN A 145 -10.81 3.60 -0.49
CA GLN A 145 -10.02 3.61 -1.72
C GLN A 145 -10.97 3.78 -2.91
N HIS A 146 -10.62 4.67 -3.84
CA HIS A 146 -11.39 4.92 -5.05
C HIS A 146 -10.52 4.83 -6.29
N THR A 147 -11.04 4.18 -7.32
CA THR A 147 -10.58 4.32 -8.70
C THR A 147 -11.63 5.10 -9.48
N TYR A 148 -11.23 6.15 -10.19
CA TYR A 148 -12.12 6.99 -10.99
C TYR A 148 -11.48 7.31 -12.34
N PHE A 149 -12.29 7.68 -13.33
CA PHE A 149 -11.79 8.15 -14.63
C PHE A 149 -11.65 9.67 -14.61
N SER A 150 -10.42 10.19 -14.68
CA SER A 150 -10.18 11.63 -14.81
C SER A 150 -10.44 12.06 -16.24
N LYS A 151 -11.39 12.98 -16.44
CA LYS A 151 -11.65 13.57 -17.75
C LYS A 151 -10.54 14.54 -18.13
N ALA A 152 -9.99 15.27 -17.17
CA ALA A 152 -8.89 16.21 -17.38
C ALA A 152 -7.61 15.52 -17.89
N LEU A 153 -7.39 14.26 -17.50
CA LEU A 153 -6.24 13.46 -17.91
C LEU A 153 -6.56 12.37 -18.96
N GLY A 154 -7.83 12.08 -19.18
CA GLY A 154 -8.29 11.04 -20.11
C GLY A 154 -7.89 9.62 -19.69
N ARG A 155 -7.77 9.33 -18.38
CA ARG A 155 -7.33 8.01 -17.89
C ARG A 155 -7.85 7.68 -16.48
N PRO A 156 -7.85 6.39 -16.07
CA PRO A 156 -8.09 6.00 -14.69
C PRO A 156 -7.05 6.58 -13.72
N ARG A 157 -7.52 6.95 -12.54
CA ARG A 157 -6.77 7.56 -11.43
C ARG A 157 -7.26 6.97 -10.11
N GLU A 158 -6.43 7.07 -9.08
CA GLU A 158 -6.74 6.57 -7.74
C GLU A 158 -6.63 7.70 -6.72
N LEU A 159 -7.49 7.64 -5.71
CA LEU A 159 -7.41 8.48 -4.51
C LEU A 159 -7.89 7.71 -3.29
N TRP A 160 -7.36 8.08 -2.13
CA TRP A 160 -7.74 7.55 -0.83
C TRP A 160 -8.39 8.66 -0.02
N ILE A 161 -9.44 8.31 0.73
CA ILE A 161 -10.21 9.26 1.52
C ILE A 161 -10.29 8.77 2.95
N TYR A 162 -9.87 9.57 3.91
CA TYR A 162 -10.16 9.35 5.31
C TYR A 162 -11.45 10.07 5.71
N THR A 163 -12.31 9.36 6.43
CA THR A 163 -13.51 9.91 7.09
C THR A 163 -13.35 9.78 8.60
N PRO A 164 -13.72 10.80 9.40
CA PRO A 164 -13.45 10.81 10.83
C PRO A 164 -14.31 9.78 11.60
N PRO A 165 -13.97 9.46 12.86
CA PRO A 165 -14.80 8.62 13.70
C PRO A 165 -16.24 9.11 13.75
N ALA A 166 -17.19 8.18 13.83
CA ALA A 166 -18.64 8.43 13.81
C ALA A 166 -19.20 9.08 12.52
N TYR A 167 -18.41 9.24 11.46
CA TYR A 167 -18.88 9.78 10.17
C TYR A 167 -20.15 9.07 9.68
N GLU A 168 -20.22 7.74 9.71
CA GLU A 168 -21.40 6.99 9.25
C GLU A 168 -22.63 7.12 10.16
N LYS A 169 -22.43 7.52 11.42
CA LYS A 169 -23.50 7.66 12.41
C LYS A 169 -23.99 9.11 12.54
N SER A 170 -23.29 10.07 11.95
CA SER A 170 -23.56 11.51 12.15
C SER A 170 -24.76 12.05 11.37
N GLY A 171 -25.47 11.23 10.60
CA GLY A 171 -26.62 11.66 9.81
C GLY A 171 -26.24 12.73 8.78
N ALA A 172 -26.72 13.96 8.96
CA ALA A 172 -26.58 15.06 8.00
C ALA A 172 -25.36 15.97 8.23
N THR A 173 -24.51 15.71 9.24
CA THR A 173 -23.31 16.53 9.51
C THR A 173 -22.38 16.56 8.31
N LYS A 174 -21.99 17.78 7.90
CA LYS A 174 -20.94 18.03 6.92
C LYS A 174 -19.63 18.33 7.61
N TYR A 175 -18.52 18.00 6.96
CA TYR A 175 -17.17 18.09 7.52
C TYR A 175 -16.28 18.97 6.64
N PRO A 176 -15.31 19.71 7.21
CA PRO A 176 -14.26 20.35 6.45
C PRO A 176 -13.49 19.34 5.59
N LEU A 177 -12.91 19.81 4.48
CA LEU A 177 -12.13 19.00 3.55
C LEU A 177 -10.66 19.44 3.57
N LEU A 178 -9.76 18.51 3.86
CA LEU A 178 -8.32 18.68 3.71
C LEU A 178 -7.85 17.94 2.45
N VAL A 179 -7.18 18.64 1.53
CA VAL A 179 -6.45 18.01 0.42
C VAL A 179 -5.01 17.80 0.89
N LEU A 180 -4.59 16.55 1.00
CA LEU A 180 -3.27 16.17 1.51
C LEU A 180 -2.44 15.51 0.39
N GLN A 181 -1.33 16.15 0.02
CA GLN A 181 -0.54 15.76 -1.16
C GLN A 181 0.85 15.26 -0.73
N HIS A 182 1.37 14.23 -1.42
CA HIS A 182 2.64 13.55 -1.11
C HIS A 182 3.87 14.10 -1.86
N GLY A 183 5.08 13.78 -1.40
CA GLY A 183 6.33 14.19 -2.08
C GLY A 183 6.57 13.53 -3.44
N SER A 184 7.69 13.89 -4.08
CA SER A 184 8.13 13.29 -5.33
C SER A 184 8.38 11.78 -5.17
N GLY A 185 7.91 10.97 -6.13
CA GLY A 185 8.11 9.52 -6.17
C GLY A 185 7.11 8.70 -5.36
N ASP A 186 6.36 9.34 -4.47
CA ASP A 186 5.27 8.76 -3.70
C ASP A 186 3.96 8.70 -4.51
N ASN A 187 2.89 8.19 -3.89
CA ASN A 187 1.56 8.07 -4.48
C ASN A 187 0.44 8.30 -3.43
N GLU A 188 -0.82 8.14 -3.83
CA GLU A 188 -2.02 8.38 -3.01
C GLU A 188 -2.04 7.58 -1.69
N GLN A 189 -1.35 6.44 -1.63
CA GLN A 189 -1.39 5.52 -0.49
C GLN A 189 -0.40 5.93 0.60
N THR A 190 0.64 6.70 0.25
CA THR A 190 1.80 6.94 1.11
C THR A 190 1.43 7.61 2.44
N TRP A 191 0.48 8.56 2.43
CA TRP A 191 0.04 9.24 3.65
C TRP A 191 -0.64 8.30 4.66
N VAL A 192 -1.27 7.22 4.21
CA VAL A 192 -1.89 6.23 5.10
C VAL A 192 -0.87 5.18 5.52
N THR A 193 -0.19 4.58 4.55
CA THR A 193 0.69 3.42 4.79
C THR A 193 1.99 3.79 5.51
N HIS A 194 2.61 4.91 5.14
CA HIS A 194 3.86 5.39 5.77
C HIS A 194 3.61 6.58 6.69
N GLY A 195 2.79 7.55 6.26
CA GLY A 195 2.52 8.75 7.04
C GLY A 195 1.60 8.55 8.24
N HIS A 196 0.89 7.42 8.32
CA HIS A 196 -0.13 7.13 9.34
C HIS A 196 -1.11 8.29 9.61
N ALA A 197 -1.46 9.05 8.56
CA ALA A 197 -2.29 10.25 8.67
C ALA A 197 -3.65 9.95 9.35
N HIS A 198 -4.23 8.78 9.08
CA HIS A 198 -5.45 8.30 9.73
C HIS A 198 -5.32 8.13 11.25
N TRP A 199 -4.26 7.49 11.76
CA TRP A 199 -4.03 7.36 13.21
C TRP A 199 -3.70 8.70 13.87
N ILE A 200 -2.94 9.56 13.18
CA ILE A 200 -2.66 10.92 13.66
C ILE A 200 -3.96 11.69 13.80
N MET A 201 -4.82 11.63 12.78
CA MET A 201 -6.09 12.34 12.81
C MET A 201 -7.02 11.80 13.90
N ASP A 202 -7.14 10.47 14.04
CA ASP A 202 -7.93 9.84 15.11
C ASP A 202 -7.45 10.30 16.50
N SER A 203 -6.14 10.25 16.73
CA SER A 203 -5.53 10.66 18.00
C SER A 203 -5.78 12.15 18.29
N LEU A 204 -5.64 13.02 17.28
CA LEU A 204 -5.88 14.46 17.43
C LEU A 204 -7.36 14.79 17.66
N ILE A 205 -8.29 14.08 17.02
CA ILE A 205 -9.74 14.23 17.25
C ILE A 205 -10.08 13.79 18.68
N ALA A 206 -9.60 12.62 19.10
CA ALA A 206 -9.86 12.09 20.44
C ALA A 206 -9.32 13.00 21.55
N ALA A 207 -8.18 13.66 21.30
CA ALA A 207 -7.59 14.64 22.21
C ALA A 207 -8.22 16.05 22.14
N GLY A 208 -9.22 16.28 21.26
CA GLY A 208 -9.82 17.60 21.04
C GLY A 208 -8.89 18.64 20.41
N ARG A 209 -7.78 18.19 19.80
CA ARG A 209 -6.74 19.03 19.19
C ARG A 209 -6.94 19.26 17.69
N ALA A 210 -7.81 18.49 17.06
CA ALA A 210 -8.26 18.71 15.70
C ALA A 210 -9.79 18.52 15.60
N ARG A 211 -10.44 19.35 14.79
CA ARG A 211 -11.86 19.16 14.45
C ARG A 211 -12.00 17.95 13.50
N PRO A 212 -13.03 17.11 13.63
CA PRO A 212 -13.32 16.06 12.64
C PRO A 212 -13.36 16.62 11.22
N MET A 213 -12.63 16.00 10.28
CA MET A 213 -12.54 16.43 8.89
C MET A 213 -12.38 15.24 7.95
N VAL A 214 -12.82 15.42 6.70
CA VAL A 214 -12.53 14.49 5.61
C VAL A 214 -11.17 14.86 5.01
N ILE A 215 -10.32 13.86 4.75
CA ILE A 215 -9.00 14.07 4.14
C ILE A 215 -8.98 13.32 2.82
N VAL A 216 -8.74 14.02 1.71
CA VAL A 216 -8.52 13.42 0.39
C VAL A 216 -7.03 13.39 0.08
N MET A 217 -6.54 12.22 -0.33
CA MET A 217 -5.16 11.93 -0.69
C MET A 217 -5.16 11.37 -2.11
N LEU A 218 -4.56 12.08 -3.05
CA LEU A 218 -4.54 11.71 -4.47
C LEU A 218 -3.11 11.67 -5.00
N ASP A 219 -2.89 10.90 -6.06
CA ASP A 219 -1.59 10.90 -6.74
C ASP A 219 -1.36 12.25 -7.41
N GLY A 220 -0.31 12.95 -6.99
CA GLY A 220 0.12 14.24 -7.52
C GLY A 220 0.83 14.18 -8.86
N HIS A 221 1.02 12.99 -9.42
CA HIS A 221 1.72 12.81 -10.69
C HIS A 221 0.73 12.52 -11.84
N PRO A 222 0.26 13.55 -12.57
CA PRO A 222 -0.73 13.38 -13.63
C PRO A 222 -0.22 12.55 -14.82
N PHE A 223 1.09 12.36 -14.94
CA PHE A 223 1.74 11.63 -16.02
C PHE A 223 2.75 10.58 -15.50
N THR A 224 3.17 9.66 -16.37
CA THR A 224 4.29 8.76 -16.10
C THR A 224 5.60 9.55 -15.94
N PRO A 225 6.65 9.00 -15.30
CA PRO A 225 7.89 9.72 -14.98
C PRO A 225 8.64 10.34 -16.18
N THR A 226 8.22 10.03 -17.41
CA THR A 226 8.82 10.46 -18.68
C THR A 226 8.72 11.96 -18.99
N GLY A 227 8.35 12.84 -18.05
CA GLY A 227 7.99 14.23 -18.35
C GLY A 227 8.40 15.30 -17.33
N MET A 228 9.46 15.14 -16.54
CA MET A 228 9.91 16.18 -15.58
C MET A 228 11.31 16.74 -15.82
N LEU A 229 11.85 16.53 -17.03
CA LEU A 229 13.23 16.86 -17.39
C LEU A 229 13.46 18.37 -17.59
N ASP A 230 12.42 19.13 -17.96
CA ASP A 230 12.52 20.57 -18.22
C ASP A 230 11.39 21.40 -17.55
N PRO A 231 11.58 22.71 -17.36
CA PRO A 231 10.58 23.58 -16.71
C PRO A 231 9.22 23.63 -17.39
N ALA A 232 9.15 23.57 -18.73
CA ALA A 232 7.88 23.63 -19.44
C ALA A 232 7.05 22.37 -19.23
N SER A 233 7.70 21.20 -19.22
CA SER A 233 7.04 19.93 -18.91
C SER A 233 6.57 19.88 -17.45
N ARG A 234 7.32 20.46 -16.50
CA ARG A 234 6.89 20.62 -15.11
C ARG A 234 5.66 21.53 -14.98
N GLY A 235 5.65 22.66 -15.69
CA GLY A 235 4.49 23.57 -15.71
C GLY A 235 3.23 22.89 -16.23
N LYS A 236 3.34 22.12 -17.32
CA LYS A 236 2.22 21.32 -17.86
C LYS A 236 1.74 20.25 -16.88
N ALA A 237 2.64 19.60 -16.16
CA ALA A 237 2.27 18.63 -15.12
C ALA A 237 1.49 19.32 -14.00
N MET A 238 1.96 20.46 -13.50
CA MET A 238 1.23 21.21 -12.46
C MET A 238 -0.17 21.64 -12.92
N ASP A 239 -0.31 22.15 -14.14
CA ASP A 239 -1.61 22.54 -14.69
C ASP A 239 -2.55 21.33 -14.85
N SER A 240 -2.02 20.21 -15.33
CA SER A 240 -2.80 18.98 -15.49
C SER A 240 -3.28 18.42 -14.16
N PHE A 241 -2.42 18.41 -13.13
CA PHE A 241 -2.80 18.03 -11.77
C PHE A 241 -3.85 18.98 -11.20
N ARG A 242 -3.66 20.30 -11.37
CA ARG A 242 -4.64 21.30 -10.92
C ARG A 242 -6.01 21.06 -11.55
N ARG A 243 -6.08 20.81 -12.86
CA ARG A 243 -7.36 20.50 -13.54
C ARG A 243 -7.97 19.22 -13.01
N GLU A 244 -7.20 18.14 -12.91
CA GLU A 244 -7.68 16.89 -12.32
C GLU A 244 -8.27 17.11 -10.91
N LEU A 245 -7.53 17.80 -10.04
CA LEU A 245 -7.96 18.06 -8.67
C LEU A 245 -9.27 18.84 -8.63
N LEU A 246 -9.37 19.93 -9.40
CA LEU A 246 -10.50 20.86 -9.32
C LEU A 246 -11.72 20.42 -10.14
N GLU A 247 -11.51 19.77 -11.27
CA GLU A 247 -12.58 19.44 -12.24
C GLU A 247 -13.07 18.00 -12.10
N ASP A 248 -12.25 17.08 -11.55
CA ASP A 248 -12.61 15.67 -11.40
C ASP A 248 -12.64 15.23 -9.92
N ALA A 249 -11.52 15.35 -9.19
CA ALA A 249 -11.36 14.73 -7.86
C ALA A 249 -12.22 15.39 -6.78
N ILE A 250 -12.16 16.73 -6.62
CA ILE A 250 -13.00 17.44 -5.64
C ILE A 250 -14.50 17.24 -5.93
N PRO A 251 -14.99 17.38 -7.18
CA PRO A 251 -16.39 17.08 -7.49
C PRO A 251 -16.81 15.65 -7.14
N LEU A 252 -15.95 14.65 -7.35
CA LEU A 252 -16.21 13.27 -6.90
C LEU A 252 -16.37 13.20 -5.38
N VAL A 253 -15.47 13.84 -4.62
CA VAL A 253 -15.54 13.88 -3.16
C VAL A 253 -16.80 14.59 -2.69
N GLU A 254 -17.14 15.74 -3.26
CA GLU A 254 -18.33 16.52 -2.90
C GLU A 254 -19.64 15.81 -3.21
N ALA A 255 -19.66 14.98 -4.27
CA ALA A 255 -20.82 14.17 -4.62
C ALA A 255 -20.99 12.92 -3.75
N THR A 256 -19.89 12.38 -3.21
CA THR A 256 -19.88 11.08 -2.52
C THR A 256 -19.83 11.22 -1.00
N TYR A 257 -19.21 12.30 -0.50
CA TYR A 257 -18.96 12.54 0.92
C TYR A 257 -19.65 13.82 1.42
N ARG A 258 -20.02 13.81 2.70
CA ARG A 258 -20.63 14.94 3.41
C ARG A 258 -19.55 15.97 3.75
N VAL A 259 -19.10 16.71 2.76
CA VAL A 259 -18.12 17.78 2.91
C VAL A 259 -18.77 19.16 2.85
N GLU A 260 -18.18 20.12 3.55
CA GLU A 260 -18.53 21.53 3.45
C GLU A 260 -18.12 22.09 2.08
N SER A 261 -19.02 22.84 1.44
CA SER A 261 -18.82 23.38 0.09
C SER A 261 -18.12 24.75 0.08
N ASP A 262 -17.88 25.35 1.25
CA ASP A 262 -17.19 26.63 1.35
C ASP A 262 -15.67 26.45 1.20
N VAL A 263 -15.08 27.19 0.26
CA VAL A 263 -13.65 27.20 -0.02
C VAL A 263 -12.84 27.63 1.20
N ALA A 264 -13.39 28.48 2.09
CA ALA A 264 -12.72 28.88 3.34
C ALA A 264 -12.51 27.71 4.32
N GLN A 265 -13.24 26.61 4.16
CA GLN A 265 -13.12 25.40 4.97
C GLN A 265 -12.23 24.34 4.31
N ARG A 266 -11.62 24.67 3.15
CA ARG A 266 -10.62 23.82 2.49
C ARG A 266 -9.23 24.16 2.99
N GLY A 267 -8.57 23.19 3.61
CA GLY A 267 -7.16 23.29 3.99
C GLY A 267 -6.25 22.72 2.88
N SER A 268 -5.14 23.39 2.61
CA SER A 268 -3.97 22.82 1.93
C SER A 268 -2.75 23.15 2.80
N PRO A 269 -1.96 22.17 3.26
CA PRO A 269 -0.67 22.48 3.85
C PRO A 269 0.21 23.13 2.77
N ALA A 270 0.93 24.20 3.15
CA ALA A 270 1.88 24.90 2.30
C ALA A 270 3.20 24.14 2.19
#